data_AF-A0A382Q1K3-F1
#
_entry.id   AF-A0A382Q1K3-F1
#
_cell.length_a   1.000
_cell.length_b   1.000
_cell.length_c   1.000
_cell.angle_alpha   90.00
_cell.angle_beta   90.00
_cell.angle_gamma   90.00
#
_symmetry.space_group_name_H-M   'P 1'
#
loop_
_entity.id
_entity.type
_entity.pdbx_description
1 polymer ?
#
loop_
_entity_poly.entity_id
_entity_poly.type
_entity_poly.pdbx_seq_one_letter_code
_entity_poly.pdbx_strand_id
1 'polypeptide(L)'
;MKAPLSWLSEYVDITLSPQELAHELTMAGIEVAAINLIGDKWGNDLIVGDVKNIIPHPNADRLKLATVDIGSQSNKAVVCGANNLEIGQKIAFANVGANLFDVKSGTHIQLKPAKIRGVVSEGMICSELELGIGLNHEGILVLSDDVPVGSRLKDYLGDVILDIEVTPNRPDCLSMLGIAREIAAISGVKIDEPEINYQQNDIESKTMVDIKIHNADLCKRYAATLIDGIKVTSSPQWLTEALLKAG
;
A
#
# COMPACT_ATOMS: atom_id res chain seq x y z
N MET A 1 6.51 -5.27 -15.29
CA MET A 1 5.91 -5.92 -14.10
C MET A 1 6.44 -5.18 -12.91
N LYS A 2 5.58 -4.72 -11.99
CA LYS A 2 6.04 -4.03 -10.78
C LYS A 2 6.21 -5.04 -9.65
N ALA A 3 7.37 -5.03 -9.01
CA ALA A 3 7.72 -5.91 -7.92
C ALA A 3 8.13 -5.07 -6.69
N PRO A 4 7.22 -4.86 -5.73
CA PRO A 4 7.52 -4.19 -4.46
C PRO A 4 8.51 -5.02 -3.64
N LEU A 5 9.57 -4.40 -3.12
CA LEU A 5 10.57 -5.08 -2.32
C LEU A 5 9.98 -5.58 -1.00
N SER A 6 9.07 -4.84 -0.37
CA SER A 6 8.41 -5.31 0.86
C SER A 6 7.74 -6.68 0.69
N TRP A 7 7.12 -6.92 -0.46
CA TRP A 7 6.44 -8.17 -0.76
C TRP A 7 7.41 -9.26 -1.25
N LEU A 8 8.46 -8.91 -1.99
CA LEU A 8 9.53 -9.87 -2.32
C LEU A 8 10.23 -10.39 -1.05
N SER A 9 10.42 -9.52 -0.05
CA SER A 9 11.03 -9.86 1.23
C SER A 9 10.23 -10.87 2.06
N GLU A 10 8.97 -11.15 1.71
CA GLU A 10 8.19 -12.24 2.32
C GLU A 10 8.68 -13.62 1.85
N TYR A 11 9.36 -13.69 0.69
CA TYR A 11 9.82 -14.93 0.08
C TYR A 11 11.34 -15.10 0.11
N VAL A 12 12.11 -14.01 0.16
CA VAL A 12 13.58 -14.08 0.07
C VAL A 12 14.22 -12.96 0.88
N ASP A 13 15.31 -13.26 1.58
CA ASP A 13 16.08 -12.24 2.29
C ASP A 13 16.85 -11.36 1.29
N ILE A 14 16.54 -10.06 1.29
CA ILE A 14 17.14 -9.07 0.38
C ILE A 14 18.13 -8.21 1.17
N THR A 15 19.41 -8.51 1.03
CA THR A 15 20.49 -7.76 1.70
C THR A 15 21.12 -6.68 0.82
N LEU A 16 20.95 -6.78 -0.50
CA LEU A 16 21.48 -5.81 -1.46
C LEU A 16 20.70 -4.50 -1.41
N SER A 17 21.38 -3.39 -1.68
CA SER A 17 20.67 -2.13 -1.92
C SER A 17 19.78 -2.24 -3.17
N PRO A 18 18.70 -1.44 -3.28
CA PRO A 18 17.84 -1.45 -4.47
C PRO A 18 18.60 -1.31 -5.79
N GLN A 19 19.64 -0.48 -5.82
CA GLN A 19 20.44 -0.22 -7.01
C GLN A 19 21.31 -1.42 -7.38
N GLU A 20 21.94 -2.06 -6.39
CA GLU A 20 22.73 -3.28 -6.60
C GLU A 20 21.82 -4.43 -7.04
N LEU A 21 20.68 -4.61 -6.38
CA LEU A 21 19.72 -5.65 -6.74
C LEU A 21 19.21 -5.49 -8.17
N ALA A 22 18.84 -4.26 -8.56
CA ALA A 22 18.41 -3.96 -9.92
C ALA A 22 19.50 -4.24 -10.97
N HIS A 23 20.75 -3.92 -10.64
CA HIS A 23 21.89 -4.22 -11.48
C HIS A 23 22.09 -5.73 -11.65
N GLU A 24 22.13 -6.49 -10.55
CA GLU A 24 22.33 -7.94 -10.59
C GLU A 24 21.21 -8.68 -11.34
N LEU A 25 19.95 -8.30 -11.12
CA LEU A 25 18.81 -8.83 -11.88
C LEU A 25 18.95 -8.56 -13.38
N THR A 26 19.35 -7.33 -13.74
CA THR A 26 19.56 -6.95 -15.15
C THR A 26 20.69 -7.76 -15.78
N MET A 27 21.80 -7.97 -15.05
CA MET A 27 22.92 -8.81 -15.50
C MET A 27 22.55 -10.29 -15.62
N ALA A 28 21.56 -10.76 -14.85
CA ALA A 28 20.97 -12.09 -14.97
C ALA A 28 19.93 -12.22 -16.11
N GLY A 29 19.68 -11.13 -16.86
CA GLY A 29 18.75 -11.11 -18.00
C GLY A 29 17.31 -10.74 -17.64
N ILE A 30 17.09 -10.16 -16.45
CA ILE A 30 15.82 -9.62 -15.97
C ILE A 30 15.98 -8.11 -15.84
N GLU A 31 15.70 -7.39 -16.93
CA GLU A 31 15.92 -5.95 -17.00
C GLU A 31 15.03 -5.19 -16.01
N VAL A 32 15.64 -4.38 -15.16
CA VAL A 32 14.94 -3.43 -14.29
C VAL A 32 14.96 -2.06 -14.95
N ALA A 33 13.85 -1.69 -15.59
CA ALA A 33 13.70 -0.44 -16.32
C ALA A 33 13.66 0.79 -15.40
N ALA A 34 13.11 0.65 -14.19
CA ALA A 34 13.03 1.73 -13.23
C ALA A 34 13.00 1.24 -11.77
N ILE A 35 13.45 2.10 -10.86
CA ILE A 35 13.26 1.94 -9.42
C ILE A 35 12.36 3.09 -8.95
N ASN A 36 11.14 2.77 -8.52
CA ASN A 36 10.18 3.75 -8.02
C ASN A 36 10.18 3.72 -6.49
N LEU A 37 10.27 4.89 -5.86
CA LEU A 37 10.30 5.00 -4.40
C LEU A 37 8.98 5.57 -3.88
N ILE A 38 8.33 4.83 -3.00
CA ILE A 38 7.16 5.32 -2.26
C ILE A 38 7.65 5.99 -0.98
N GLY A 39 7.20 7.24 -0.79
CA GLY A 39 7.46 8.01 0.43
C GLY A 39 8.88 8.57 0.57
N ASP A 40 9.69 8.55 -0.49
CA ASP A 40 11.02 9.17 -0.52
C ASP A 40 11.00 10.65 -0.14
N LYS A 41 9.96 11.38 -0.58
CA LYS A 41 9.77 12.82 -0.37
C LYS A 41 9.04 13.17 0.93
N TRP A 42 8.57 12.19 1.71
CA TRP A 42 7.76 12.45 2.91
C TRP A 42 8.58 12.94 4.11
N GLY A 43 9.88 12.64 4.17
CA GLY A 43 10.75 13.07 5.26
C GLY A 43 10.35 12.51 6.63
N ASN A 44 10.38 13.36 7.67
CA ASN A 44 9.99 13.01 9.04
C ASN A 44 8.64 13.62 9.46
N ASP A 45 8.09 14.50 8.63
CA ASP A 45 6.96 15.35 9.00
C ASP A 45 5.61 14.69 8.71
N LEU A 46 5.60 13.63 7.89
CA LEU A 46 4.45 12.76 7.70
C LEU A 46 4.51 11.58 8.69
N ILE A 47 3.50 11.51 9.54
CA ILE A 47 3.42 10.57 10.64
C ILE A 47 2.02 9.99 10.76
N VAL A 48 1.89 8.95 11.55
CA VAL A 48 0.60 8.34 11.89
C VAL A 48 -0.06 9.13 13.01
N GLY A 49 -1.28 9.61 12.77
CA GLY A 49 -2.10 10.30 13.75
C GLY A 49 -3.32 9.49 14.17
N ASP A 50 -3.90 9.82 15.31
CA ASP A 50 -5.12 9.21 15.85
C ASP A 50 -6.18 10.27 16.13
N VAL A 51 -7.36 10.11 15.54
CA VAL A 51 -8.43 11.12 15.65
C VAL A 51 -9.14 10.98 17.01
N LYS A 52 -8.84 11.86 17.96
CA LYS A 52 -9.39 11.80 19.33
C LYS A 52 -10.77 12.45 19.46
N ASN A 53 -11.02 13.50 18.71
CA ASN A 53 -12.28 14.25 18.78
C ASN A 53 -12.58 14.94 17.46
N ILE A 54 -13.86 15.13 17.16
CA ILE A 54 -14.34 15.84 15.97
C ILE A 54 -15.49 16.75 16.40
N ILE A 55 -15.38 18.04 16.11
CA ILE A 55 -16.47 19.00 16.28
C ILE A 55 -16.75 19.73 14.95
N PRO A 56 -17.98 20.21 14.73
CA PRO A 56 -18.27 21.06 13.58
C PRO A 56 -17.40 22.32 13.57
N HIS A 57 -16.98 22.77 12.39
CA HIS A 57 -16.20 23.99 12.28
C HIS A 57 -17.09 25.22 12.59
N PRO A 58 -16.67 26.16 13.46
CA PRO A 58 -17.52 27.25 13.95
C PRO A 58 -18.01 28.21 12.86
N ASN A 59 -17.23 28.35 11.79
CA ASN A 59 -17.50 29.30 10.69
C ASN A 59 -17.71 28.62 9.32
N ALA A 60 -17.95 27.30 9.26
CA ALA A 60 -18.13 26.59 7.97
C ALA A 60 -18.88 25.26 8.10
N ASP A 61 -19.98 25.11 7.37
CA ASP A 61 -20.88 23.95 7.50
C ASP A 61 -20.31 22.62 6.97
N ARG A 62 -19.41 22.69 5.99
CA ARG A 62 -18.81 21.50 5.34
C ARG A 62 -17.47 21.09 5.93
N LEU A 63 -16.98 21.78 6.96
CA LEU A 63 -15.69 21.51 7.57
C LEU A 63 -15.88 21.02 9.00
N LYS A 64 -14.97 20.14 9.40
CA LYS A 64 -14.85 19.62 10.75
C LYS A 64 -13.52 20.12 11.34
N LEU A 65 -13.50 20.33 12.65
CA LEU A 65 -12.28 20.57 13.41
C LEU A 65 -11.98 19.30 14.21
N ALA A 66 -10.92 18.61 13.82
CA ALA A 66 -10.46 17.38 14.45
C ALA A 66 -9.34 17.68 15.45
N THR A 67 -9.35 16.98 16.58
CA THR A 67 -8.23 16.90 17.50
C THR A 67 -7.49 15.59 17.22
N VAL A 68 -6.24 15.70 16.78
CA VAL A 68 -5.41 14.56 16.38
C VAL A 68 -4.28 14.37 17.39
N ASP A 69 -4.17 13.18 17.95
CA ASP A 69 -3.00 12.74 18.70
C ASP A 69 -1.93 12.26 17.72
N ILE A 70 -0.71 12.75 17.90
CA ILE A 70 0.43 12.47 17.03
C ILE A 70 1.59 11.79 17.78
N GLY A 71 1.33 11.25 18.97
CA GLY A 71 2.33 10.58 19.81
C GLY A 71 3.32 11.55 20.48
N SER A 72 3.09 12.86 20.35
CA SER A 72 3.86 13.91 21.03
C SER A 72 3.15 14.39 22.31
N GLN A 73 3.77 15.28 23.08
CA GLN A 73 3.16 15.80 24.33
C GLN A 73 1.88 16.63 24.09
N SER A 74 1.59 17.07 22.87
CA SER A 74 0.41 17.89 22.55
C SER A 74 -0.35 17.38 21.33
N ASN A 75 -1.68 17.25 21.47
CA ASN A 75 -2.59 17.03 20.35
C ASN A 75 -2.61 18.25 19.42
N LYS A 76 -2.94 18.02 18.15
CA LYS A 76 -3.05 19.04 17.11
C LYS A 76 -4.49 19.28 16.70
N ALA A 77 -4.86 20.56 16.55
CA ALA A 77 -6.15 20.95 16.01
C ALA A 77 -6.05 21.12 14.49
N VAL A 78 -6.86 20.37 13.74
CA VAL A 78 -6.73 20.25 12.29
C VAL A 78 -8.10 20.42 11.65
N VAL A 79 -8.19 21.30 10.66
CA VAL A 79 -9.43 21.47 9.89
C VAL A 79 -9.44 20.45 8.75
N CYS A 80 -10.50 19.66 8.66
CA CYS A 80 -10.65 18.64 7.63
C CYS A 80 -12.07 18.69 7.02
N GLY A 81 -12.17 18.54 5.70
CA GLY A 81 -13.44 18.51 4.97
C GLY A 81 -13.88 17.12 4.52
N ALA A 82 -13.13 16.07 4.85
CA ALA A 82 -13.41 14.73 4.37
C ALA A 82 -14.64 14.12 5.08
N ASN A 83 -15.50 13.49 4.29
CA ASN A 83 -16.73 12.89 4.79
C ASN A 83 -16.47 11.63 5.62
N ASN A 84 -15.44 10.86 5.24
CA ASN A 84 -15.03 9.60 5.88
C ASN A 84 -14.20 9.76 7.17
N LEU A 85 -14.06 10.99 7.69
CA LEU A 85 -13.36 11.25 8.95
C LEU A 85 -14.23 10.88 10.16
N GLU A 86 -13.74 9.96 10.98
CA GLU A 86 -14.37 9.43 12.19
C GLU A 86 -13.42 9.39 13.40
N ILE A 87 -13.98 9.40 14.61
CA ILE A 87 -13.21 9.30 15.86
C ILE A 87 -12.63 7.90 16.00
N GLY A 88 -11.37 7.80 16.42
CA GLY A 88 -10.64 6.56 16.63
C GLY A 88 -9.86 6.06 15.42
N GLN A 89 -9.98 6.71 14.25
CA GLN A 89 -9.24 6.33 13.05
C GLN A 89 -7.75 6.66 13.18
N LYS A 90 -6.90 5.70 12.77
CA LYS A 90 -5.51 5.96 12.40
C LYS A 90 -5.46 6.61 11.03
N ILE A 91 -4.72 7.70 10.90
CA ILE A 91 -4.68 8.50 9.67
C ILE A 91 -3.25 8.90 9.29
N ALA A 92 -3.05 9.23 8.03
CA ALA A 92 -1.84 9.90 7.57
C ALA A 92 -1.89 11.40 7.93
N PHE A 93 -1.03 11.84 8.85
CA PHE A 93 -0.94 13.22 9.31
C PHE A 93 0.32 13.91 8.79
N ALA A 94 0.15 15.08 8.18
CA ALA A 94 1.25 15.93 7.76
C ALA A 94 1.40 17.13 8.71
N ASN A 95 2.56 17.21 9.36
CA ASN A 95 2.94 18.39 10.14
C ASN A 95 3.19 19.60 9.22
N VAL A 96 3.04 20.80 9.78
CA VAL A 96 3.55 22.01 9.10
C VAL A 96 5.03 21.81 8.75
N GLY A 97 5.41 22.10 7.50
CA GLY A 97 6.74 21.83 6.98
C GLY A 97 6.84 20.54 6.15
N ALA A 98 5.84 19.66 6.24
CA ALA A 98 5.75 18.44 5.42
C ALA A 98 5.68 18.75 3.93
N ASN A 99 6.23 17.86 3.11
CA ASN A 99 6.22 17.98 1.66
C ASN A 99 5.14 17.08 1.06
N LEU A 100 4.12 17.68 0.44
CA LEU A 100 2.94 16.99 -0.09
C LEU A 100 2.78 17.26 -1.58
N PHE A 101 2.19 16.31 -2.31
CA PHE A 101 1.84 16.51 -3.70
C PHE A 101 0.61 17.42 -3.79
N ASP A 102 0.75 18.58 -4.45
CA ASP A 102 -0.38 19.48 -4.70
C ASP A 102 -0.95 19.24 -6.09
N VAL A 103 -2.20 18.79 -6.10
CA VAL A 103 -2.97 18.47 -7.31
C VAL A 103 -3.13 19.68 -8.23
N LYS A 104 -3.17 20.90 -7.68
CA LYS A 104 -3.37 22.12 -8.47
C LYS A 104 -2.13 22.52 -9.25
N SER A 105 -0.97 22.44 -8.62
CA SER A 105 0.30 22.75 -9.26
C SER A 105 0.92 21.55 -9.99
N GLY A 106 0.50 20.32 -9.67
CA GLY A 106 1.12 19.10 -10.16
C GLY A 106 2.54 18.87 -9.60
N THR A 107 2.88 19.54 -8.50
CA THR A 107 4.23 19.52 -7.91
C THR A 107 4.17 19.31 -6.41
N HIS A 108 5.30 18.92 -5.81
CA HIS A 108 5.39 18.83 -4.36
C HIS A 108 5.57 20.23 -3.75
N ILE A 109 4.78 20.54 -2.74
CA ILE A 109 4.82 21.80 -2.00
C ILE A 109 4.99 21.55 -0.50
N GLN A 110 5.68 22.48 0.16
CA GLN A 110 5.80 22.47 1.60
C GLN A 110 4.53 23.01 2.27
N LEU A 111 3.99 22.25 3.22
CA LEU A 111 2.80 22.63 3.98
C LEU A 111 3.10 23.83 4.88
N LYS A 112 2.35 24.91 4.69
CA LYS A 112 2.47 26.15 5.47
C LYS A 112 1.33 26.25 6.50
N PRO A 113 1.55 26.94 7.64
CA PRO A 113 0.45 27.27 8.55
C PRO A 113 -0.63 28.05 7.81
N ALA A 114 -1.89 27.65 8.00
CA ALA A 114 -3.02 28.33 7.39
C ALA A 114 -4.14 28.57 8.41
N LYS A 115 -4.79 29.73 8.28
CA LYS A 115 -6.07 30.01 8.93
C LYS A 115 -7.18 29.71 7.93
N ILE A 116 -7.94 28.66 8.18
CA ILE A 116 -9.07 28.27 7.35
C ILE A 116 -10.31 28.83 8.02
N ARG A 117 -10.98 29.79 7.35
CA ARG A 117 -12.23 30.42 7.84
C ARG A 117 -12.12 30.92 9.31
N GLY A 118 -10.96 31.48 9.66
CA GLY A 118 -10.70 32.06 10.99
C GLY A 118 -10.13 31.10 12.03
N VAL A 119 -10.11 29.79 11.78
CA VAL A 119 -9.53 28.77 12.68
C VAL A 119 -8.15 28.37 12.17
N VAL A 120 -7.17 28.26 13.07
CA VAL A 120 -5.81 27.80 12.73
C VAL A 120 -5.84 26.29 12.55
N SER A 121 -5.30 25.79 11.44
CA SER A 121 -5.04 24.36 11.24
C SER A 121 -3.55 24.08 11.46
N GLU A 122 -3.23 23.23 12.42
CA GLU A 122 -1.84 22.90 12.81
C GLU A 122 -1.23 21.75 11.98
N GLY A 123 -1.78 21.50 10.79
CA GLY A 123 -1.35 20.44 9.88
C GLY A 123 -2.45 20.09 8.89
N MET A 124 -2.34 18.90 8.32
CA MET A 124 -3.27 18.34 7.34
C MET A 124 -3.45 16.84 7.55
N ILE A 125 -4.68 16.34 7.40
CA ILE A 125 -4.96 14.91 7.29
C ILE A 125 -4.99 14.58 5.80
N CYS A 126 -4.14 13.65 5.35
CA CYS A 126 -3.85 13.45 3.94
C CYS A 126 -4.71 12.37 3.29
N SER A 127 -5.03 12.59 2.01
CA SER A 127 -5.54 11.60 1.06
C SER A 127 -4.40 10.84 0.35
N GLU A 128 -4.70 9.74 -0.33
CA GLU A 128 -3.72 9.00 -1.14
C GLU A 128 -3.06 9.88 -2.22
N LEU A 129 -3.85 10.77 -2.83
CA LEU A 129 -3.38 11.66 -3.89
C LEU A 129 -2.36 12.69 -3.37
N GLU A 130 -2.61 13.28 -2.20
CA GLU A 130 -1.68 14.24 -1.59
C GLU A 130 -0.38 13.58 -1.13
N LEU A 131 -0.43 12.29 -0.81
CA LEU A 131 0.72 11.45 -0.49
C LEU A 131 1.48 10.99 -1.74
N GLY A 132 0.87 11.07 -2.92
CA GLY A 132 1.43 10.62 -4.19
C GLY A 132 1.45 9.09 -4.37
N ILE A 133 0.57 8.37 -3.67
CA ILE A 133 0.52 6.89 -3.68
C ILE A 133 -0.73 6.30 -4.33
N GLY A 134 -1.68 7.15 -4.68
CA GLY A 134 -2.93 6.74 -5.33
C GLY A 134 -3.62 7.92 -6.00
N LEU A 135 -4.77 7.64 -6.62
CA LEU A 135 -5.58 8.64 -7.31
C LEU A 135 -6.77 9.11 -6.48
N ASN A 136 -7.03 8.45 -5.34
CA ASN A 136 -8.17 8.77 -4.49
C ASN A 136 -7.96 10.11 -3.79
N HIS A 137 -8.92 11.02 -3.99
CA HIS A 137 -8.98 12.34 -3.39
C HIS A 137 -10.36 12.65 -2.80
N GLU A 138 -11.27 11.67 -2.77
CA GLU A 138 -12.63 11.86 -2.23
C GLU A 138 -12.63 11.86 -0.69
N GLY A 139 -11.60 11.29 -0.08
CA GLY A 139 -11.48 11.16 1.36
C GLY A 139 -10.03 11.08 1.85
N ILE A 140 -9.89 11.01 3.17
CA ILE A 140 -8.60 10.80 3.83
C ILE A 140 -8.16 9.33 3.74
N LEU A 141 -6.85 9.09 3.82
CA LEU A 141 -6.30 7.76 3.98
C LEU A 141 -6.46 7.30 5.43
N VAL A 142 -7.27 6.25 5.62
CA VAL A 142 -7.41 5.55 6.90
C VAL A 142 -6.42 4.39 6.93
N LEU A 143 -5.68 4.28 8.03
CA LEU A 143 -4.66 3.27 8.26
C LEU A 143 -5.20 2.17 9.17
N SER A 144 -4.50 1.04 9.21
CA SER A 144 -4.85 -0.07 10.08
C SER A 144 -4.68 0.31 11.57
N ASP A 145 -5.50 -0.26 12.44
CA ASP A 145 -5.57 0.10 13.86
C ASP A 145 -4.31 -0.29 14.65
N ASP A 146 -3.55 -1.26 14.15
CA ASP A 146 -2.31 -1.77 14.75
C ASP A 146 -1.10 -0.85 14.53
N VAL A 147 -1.22 0.17 13.68
CA VAL A 147 -0.12 1.09 13.38
C VAL A 147 0.13 2.05 14.54
N PRO A 148 1.37 2.13 15.08
CA PRO A 148 1.67 2.99 16.22
C PRO A 148 1.52 4.49 15.90
N VAL A 149 0.82 5.22 16.77
CA VAL A 149 0.69 6.69 16.67
C VAL A 149 2.07 7.35 16.82
N GLY A 150 2.35 8.37 15.99
CA GLY A 150 3.62 9.10 15.97
C GLY A 150 4.73 8.41 15.18
N SER A 151 4.51 7.18 14.70
CA SER A 151 5.44 6.53 13.77
C SER A 151 5.51 7.28 12.44
N ARG A 152 6.66 7.21 11.77
CA ARG A 152 6.84 7.86 10.46
C ARG A 152 6.02 7.10 9.42
N LEU A 153 5.28 7.83 8.60
CA LEU A 153 4.44 7.20 7.57
C LEU A 153 5.27 6.40 6.57
N LYS A 154 6.50 6.86 6.28
CA LYS A 154 7.45 6.17 5.41
C LYS A 154 7.83 4.78 5.92
N ASP A 155 7.92 4.60 7.24
CA ASP A 155 8.32 3.31 7.82
C ASP A 155 7.20 2.26 7.70
N TYR A 156 5.95 2.71 7.50
CA TYR A 156 4.77 1.86 7.35
C TYR A 156 4.34 1.68 5.88
N LEU A 157 4.15 2.76 5.14
CA LEU A 157 3.67 2.73 3.75
C LEU A 157 4.77 2.84 2.70
N GLY A 158 5.97 3.26 3.11
CA GLY A 158 7.11 3.41 2.19
C GLY A 158 7.51 2.09 1.59
N ASP A 159 8.03 2.15 0.36
CA ASP A 159 8.46 0.96 -0.36
C ASP A 159 9.40 1.31 -1.50
N VAL A 160 10.05 0.29 -2.04
CA VAL A 160 10.84 0.35 -3.26
C VAL A 160 10.19 -0.60 -4.25
N ILE A 161 9.83 -0.11 -5.42
CA ILE A 161 9.19 -0.90 -6.47
C ILE A 161 10.16 -1.01 -7.64
N LEU A 162 10.55 -2.24 -7.98
CA LEU A 162 11.28 -2.54 -9.20
C LEU A 162 10.28 -2.65 -10.36
N ASP A 163 10.47 -1.86 -11.42
CA ASP A 163 9.73 -2.03 -12.67
C ASP A 163 10.55 -2.91 -13.62
N ILE A 164 10.09 -4.13 -13.82
CA ILE A 164 10.80 -5.21 -14.48
C ILE A 164 10.24 -5.45 -15.88
N GLU A 165 11.10 -5.41 -16.89
CA GLU A 165 10.77 -5.83 -18.25
C GLU A 165 11.06 -7.32 -18.43
N VAL A 166 10.00 -8.13 -18.34
CA VAL A 166 10.10 -9.57 -18.47
C VAL A 166 10.06 -9.96 -19.96
N THR A 167 11.14 -10.57 -20.44
CA THR A 167 11.23 -11.08 -21.80
C THR A 167 10.36 -12.33 -22.00
N PRO A 168 9.85 -12.60 -23.24
CA PRO A 168 8.90 -13.71 -23.47
C PRO A 168 9.41 -15.11 -23.11
N ASN A 169 10.73 -15.31 -23.05
CA ASN A 169 11.36 -16.56 -22.67
C ASN A 169 11.40 -16.80 -21.16
N ARG A 170 11.00 -15.83 -20.33
CA ARG A 170 10.99 -15.91 -18.86
C ARG A 170 9.57 -15.78 -18.25
N PRO A 171 8.58 -16.60 -18.66
CA PRO A 171 7.24 -16.52 -18.10
C PRO A 171 7.20 -16.87 -16.60
N ASP A 172 8.20 -17.57 -16.09
CA ASP A 172 8.42 -17.83 -14.67
C ASP A 172 8.58 -16.54 -13.86
N CYS A 173 9.18 -15.50 -14.45
CA CYS A 173 9.39 -14.19 -13.83
C CYS A 173 8.16 -13.27 -13.86
N LEU A 174 6.99 -13.73 -14.35
CA LEU A 174 5.72 -12.99 -14.28
C LEU A 174 4.99 -13.18 -12.94
N SER A 175 5.73 -13.41 -11.86
CA SER A 175 5.19 -13.60 -10.51
C SER A 175 6.21 -13.17 -9.45
N MET A 176 5.73 -12.74 -8.28
CA MET A 176 6.60 -12.37 -7.15
C MET A 176 7.51 -13.52 -6.74
N LEU A 177 6.97 -14.75 -6.68
CA LEU A 177 7.75 -15.95 -6.37
C LEU A 177 8.83 -16.24 -7.41
N GLY A 178 8.54 -16.03 -8.70
CA GLY A 178 9.51 -16.18 -9.77
C GLY A 178 10.69 -15.21 -9.64
N ILE A 179 10.40 -13.93 -9.42
CA ILE A 179 11.43 -12.92 -9.17
C ILE A 179 12.21 -13.25 -7.89
N ALA A 180 11.54 -13.64 -6.80
CA ALA A 180 12.20 -14.03 -5.57
C ALA A 180 13.15 -15.23 -5.75
N ARG A 181 12.81 -16.22 -6.59
CA ARG A 181 13.71 -17.33 -6.94
C ARG A 181 14.97 -16.87 -7.65
N GLU A 182 14.87 -15.88 -8.53
CA GLU A 182 16.02 -15.31 -9.23
C GLU A 182 16.93 -14.54 -8.27
N ILE A 183 16.33 -13.73 -7.39
CA ILE A 183 17.07 -13.03 -6.33
C ILE A 183 17.80 -14.04 -5.43
N ALA A 184 17.12 -15.12 -5.05
CA ALA A 184 17.70 -16.19 -4.24
C ALA A 184 18.88 -16.87 -4.94
N ALA A 185 18.76 -17.16 -6.24
CA ALA A 185 19.81 -17.76 -7.05
C ALA A 185 21.04 -16.85 -7.18
N ILE A 186 20.83 -15.55 -7.42
CA ILE A 186 21.89 -14.53 -7.51
C ILE A 186 22.62 -14.38 -6.16
N SER A 187 21.86 -14.31 -5.08
CA SER A 187 22.38 -13.99 -3.74
C SER A 187 22.87 -15.23 -2.99
N GLY A 188 22.62 -16.43 -3.52
CA GLY A 188 22.99 -17.69 -2.90
C GLY A 188 22.23 -17.99 -1.60
N VAL A 189 21.01 -17.46 -1.46
CA VAL A 189 20.15 -17.64 -0.29
C VAL A 189 19.02 -18.62 -0.58
N LYS A 190 18.31 -19.05 0.48
CA LYS A 190 17.12 -19.88 0.34
C LYS A 190 15.89 -19.01 0.09
N ILE A 191 14.90 -19.62 -0.55
CA ILE A 191 13.57 -19.04 -0.69
C ILE A 191 12.63 -19.68 0.34
N ASP A 192 11.76 -18.86 0.90
CA ASP A 192 10.65 -19.25 1.76
C ASP A 192 9.37 -19.28 0.89
N GLU A 193 8.96 -20.48 0.47
CA GLU A 193 7.75 -20.63 -0.34
C GLU A 193 6.48 -20.55 0.52
N PRO A 194 5.37 -19.99 -0.03
CA PRO A 194 4.13 -19.86 0.72
C PRO A 194 3.52 -21.23 1.05
N GLU A 195 2.85 -21.32 2.20
CA GLU A 195 2.11 -22.53 2.55
C GLU A 195 0.90 -22.73 1.60
N ILE A 196 0.85 -23.88 0.95
CA ILE A 196 -0.20 -24.22 -0.02
C ILE A 196 -1.32 -25.09 0.58
N ASN A 197 -1.25 -25.36 1.88
CA ASN A 197 -2.28 -26.11 2.59
C ASN A 197 -3.46 -25.18 2.92
N TYR A 198 -4.67 -25.64 2.65
CA TYR A 198 -5.89 -24.95 3.03
C TYR A 198 -6.89 -25.95 3.60
N GLN A 199 -7.76 -25.50 4.50
CA GLN A 199 -8.81 -26.34 5.06
C GLN A 199 -9.79 -26.77 3.97
N GLN A 200 -10.15 -28.04 3.99
CA GLN A 200 -11.14 -28.63 3.11
C GLN A 200 -12.28 -29.16 3.97
N ASN A 201 -13.52 -28.89 3.56
CA ASN A 201 -14.68 -29.52 4.17
C ASN A 201 -14.83 -30.94 3.63
N ASP A 202 -15.43 -31.84 4.42
CA ASP A 202 -15.70 -33.23 4.02
C ASP A 202 -16.79 -33.38 2.93
N ILE A 203 -17.28 -32.27 2.36
CA ILE A 203 -18.36 -32.26 1.37
C ILE A 203 -17.78 -32.56 -0.02
N GLU A 204 -18.25 -33.63 -0.65
CA GLU A 204 -17.86 -33.95 -2.03
C GLU A 204 -18.38 -32.89 -3.02
N SER A 205 -17.47 -32.07 -3.55
CA SER A 205 -17.77 -31.01 -4.53
C SER A 205 -18.42 -31.51 -5.82
N LYS A 206 -18.20 -32.78 -6.19
CA LYS A 206 -18.79 -33.44 -7.37
C LYS A 206 -20.32 -33.52 -7.32
N THR A 207 -20.92 -33.36 -6.15
CA THR A 207 -22.38 -33.39 -5.98
C THR A 207 -23.05 -32.07 -6.35
N MET A 208 -22.29 -30.98 -6.49
CA MET A 208 -22.80 -29.64 -6.72
C MET A 208 -22.41 -29.04 -8.08
N VAL A 209 -21.34 -29.51 -8.71
CA VAL A 209 -20.84 -28.98 -9.98
C VAL A 209 -20.38 -30.11 -10.92
N ASP A 210 -20.84 -30.07 -12.17
CA ASP A 210 -20.37 -30.95 -13.28
C ASP A 210 -19.39 -30.16 -14.17
N ILE A 211 -18.18 -30.69 -14.40
CA ILE A 211 -17.13 -30.04 -15.20
C ILE A 211 -16.78 -30.93 -16.39
N LYS A 212 -16.89 -30.39 -17.60
CA LYS A 212 -16.56 -31.09 -18.85
C LYS A 212 -15.51 -30.32 -19.65
N ILE A 213 -14.40 -30.98 -19.96
CA ILE A 213 -13.34 -30.44 -20.81
C ILE A 213 -13.58 -30.94 -22.23
N HIS A 214 -14.20 -30.10 -23.07
CA HIS A 214 -14.54 -30.47 -24.45
C HIS A 214 -13.34 -30.54 -25.39
N ASN A 215 -12.27 -29.80 -25.10
CA ASN A 215 -11.05 -29.79 -25.90
C ASN A 215 -9.82 -29.95 -25.01
N ALA A 216 -9.49 -31.20 -24.69
CA ALA A 216 -8.37 -31.56 -23.81
C ALA A 216 -6.99 -31.24 -24.43
N ASP A 217 -6.93 -30.92 -25.72
CA ASP A 217 -5.68 -30.50 -26.36
C ASP A 217 -5.30 -29.06 -26.04
N LEU A 218 -6.27 -28.18 -25.86
CA LEU A 218 -6.05 -26.79 -25.47
C LEU A 218 -6.03 -26.59 -23.94
N CYS A 219 -6.71 -27.45 -23.19
CA CYS A 219 -6.78 -27.39 -21.72
C CYS A 219 -6.23 -28.67 -21.11
N LYS A 220 -4.91 -28.70 -20.87
CA LYS A 220 -4.21 -29.87 -20.31
C LYS A 220 -4.53 -30.10 -18.83
N ARG A 221 -4.93 -29.07 -18.09
CA ARG A 221 -5.31 -29.15 -16.67
C ARG A 221 -6.36 -28.08 -16.34
N TYR A 222 -7.42 -28.49 -15.65
CA TYR A 222 -8.41 -27.60 -15.04
C TYR A 222 -8.62 -28.06 -13.61
N ALA A 223 -8.61 -27.12 -12.66
CA ALA A 223 -8.88 -27.37 -11.26
C ALA A 223 -9.97 -26.41 -10.78
N ALA A 224 -10.86 -26.88 -9.91
CA ALA A 224 -11.92 -26.08 -9.34
C ALA A 224 -12.04 -26.38 -7.85
N THR A 225 -12.30 -25.33 -7.08
CA THR A 225 -12.61 -25.39 -5.65
C THR A 225 -13.94 -24.68 -5.45
N LEU A 226 -14.89 -25.35 -4.82
CA LEU A 226 -16.17 -24.74 -4.46
C LEU A 226 -16.02 -24.06 -3.09
N ILE A 227 -16.43 -22.81 -3.01
CA ILE A 227 -16.45 -22.01 -1.77
C ILE A 227 -17.87 -21.48 -1.61
N ASP A 228 -18.54 -21.81 -0.51
CA ASP A 228 -19.89 -21.37 -0.18
C ASP A 228 -19.91 -20.38 0.99
N GLY A 229 -21.07 -19.77 1.25
CA GLY A 229 -21.26 -18.86 2.39
C GLY A 229 -20.45 -17.55 2.35
N ILE A 230 -19.92 -17.16 1.19
CA ILE A 230 -19.09 -15.96 1.07
C ILE A 230 -19.93 -14.69 1.31
N LYS A 231 -19.43 -13.82 2.18
CA LYS A 231 -19.88 -12.43 2.28
C LYS A 231 -18.93 -11.54 1.49
N VAL A 232 -19.44 -10.85 0.47
CA VAL A 232 -18.65 -9.87 -0.28
C VAL A 232 -18.46 -8.62 0.58
N THR A 233 -17.21 -8.32 0.92
CA THR A 233 -16.80 -7.12 1.68
C THR A 233 -15.56 -6.52 1.03
N SER A 234 -15.15 -5.33 1.48
CA SER A 234 -13.86 -4.76 1.10
C SER A 234 -12.72 -5.71 1.44
N SER A 235 -11.70 -5.74 0.57
CA SER A 235 -10.45 -6.44 0.83
C SER A 235 -9.76 -5.87 2.08
N PRO A 236 -9.02 -6.70 2.83
CA PRO A 236 -8.18 -6.20 3.90
C PRO A 236 -7.12 -5.24 3.34
N GLN A 237 -6.67 -4.33 4.20
CA GLN A 237 -5.78 -3.23 3.80
C GLN A 237 -4.46 -3.74 3.21
N TRP A 238 -3.79 -4.69 3.89
CA TRP A 238 -2.52 -5.26 3.42
C TRP A 238 -2.60 -5.81 2.00
N LEU A 239 -3.71 -6.48 1.64
CA LEU A 239 -3.90 -7.06 0.31
C LEU A 239 -4.09 -5.97 -0.74
N THR A 240 -4.86 -4.94 -0.39
CA THR A 240 -5.11 -3.80 -1.27
C THR A 240 -3.82 -3.02 -1.52
N GLU A 241 -3.02 -2.79 -0.48
CA GLU A 241 -1.70 -2.14 -0.58
C GLU A 241 -0.73 -2.94 -1.44
N ALA A 242 -0.63 -4.26 -1.25
CA ALA A 242 0.22 -5.14 -2.06
C ALA A 242 -0.16 -5.09 -3.55
N LEU A 243 -1.45 -5.15 -3.87
CA LEU A 243 -1.96 -5.06 -5.23
C LEU A 243 -1.66 -3.69 -5.86
N LEU A 244 -1.98 -2.59 -5.17
CA LEU A 244 -1.74 -1.23 -5.67
C LEU A 244 -0.25 -0.98 -5.96
N LYS A 245 0.65 -1.47 -5.11
CA LYS A 245 2.10 -1.36 -5.32
C LYS A 245 2.59 -2.20 -6.51
N ALA A 246 1.95 -3.33 -6.78
CA ALA A 246 2.23 -4.19 -7.93
C ALA A 246 1.59 -3.69 -9.26
N GLY A 247 0.84 -2.59 -9.22
CA GLY A 247 0.23 -1.92 -10.38
C GLY A 247 -1.13 -2.49 -10.78
#